data_AF-K8XGH9-F1
#
_entry.id   AF-K8XGH9-F1
#
_cell.length_a   1.000
_cell.length_b   1.000
_cell.length_c   1.000
_cell.angle_alpha   90.00
_cell.angle_beta   90.00
_cell.angle_gamma   90.00
#
_symmetry.space_group_name_H-M   'P 1'
#
loop_
_entity.id
_entity.type
_entity.pdbx_description
1 polymer ?
#
loop_
_entity_poly.entity_id
_entity_poly.type
_entity_poly.pdbx_seq_one_letter_code
_entity_poly.pdbx_strand_id
1 'polypeptide(L)'
;MGLGAAARALMRAAYRLVRFPFHLVDDVVLPVVFDEQAPVRRAYGKFLLGCDGAAAYLLADDTAAVHAAFLRGRSAAFHDAITRHPSSIHTESDVVMMHHRARFRERRSATCPPGHSTTRPPR
;
A
#
# COMPACT_ATOMS: atom_id res chain seq x y z
N MET A 1 -42.89 9.71 15.83
CA MET A 1 -41.55 9.22 15.45
C MET A 1 -41.56 7.71 15.56
N GLY A 2 -41.18 6.98 14.49
CA GLY A 2 -41.30 5.51 14.47
C GLY A 2 -40.22 4.83 15.30
N LEU A 3 -40.56 3.72 15.94
CA LEU A 3 -39.67 2.89 16.77
C LEU A 3 -38.36 2.52 16.05
N GLY A 4 -38.41 2.33 14.72
CA GLY A 4 -37.24 2.08 13.89
C GLY A 4 -36.25 3.25 13.77
N ALA A 5 -36.73 4.50 13.82
CA ALA A 5 -35.86 5.68 13.81
C ALA A 5 -35.12 5.83 15.14
N ALA A 6 -35.80 5.55 16.27
CA ALA A 6 -35.19 5.56 17.59
C ALA A 6 -34.13 4.45 17.74
N ALA A 7 -34.41 3.23 17.26
CA ALA A 7 -33.45 2.14 17.25
C ALA A 7 -32.20 2.47 16.41
N ARG A 8 -32.38 3.08 15.24
CA ARG A 8 -31.26 3.48 14.37
C ARG A 8 -30.41 4.60 15.00
N ALA A 9 -31.04 5.54 15.71
CA ALA A 9 -30.35 6.59 16.45
C ALA A 9 -29.55 6.03 17.63
N LEU A 10 -30.10 5.09 18.38
CA LEU A 10 -29.40 4.38 19.46
C LEU A 10 -28.21 3.60 18.94
N MET A 11 -28.36 2.87 17.83
CA MET A 11 -27.25 2.16 17.19
C MET A 11 -26.16 3.11 16.70
N ARG A 12 -26.52 4.30 16.20
CA ARG A 12 -25.55 5.34 15.82
C ARG A 12 -24.77 5.86 17.03
N ALA A 13 -25.45 6.12 18.15
CA ALA A 13 -24.82 6.54 19.39
C ALA A 13 -23.89 5.46 19.95
N ALA A 14 -24.34 4.20 19.97
CA ALA A 14 -23.53 3.05 20.40
C ALA A 14 -22.30 2.85 19.50
N TYR A 15 -22.45 2.98 18.18
CA TYR A 15 -21.33 2.91 17.24
C TYR A 15 -20.29 3.98 17.55
N ARG A 16 -20.70 5.24 17.73
CA ARG A 16 -19.77 6.34 18.05
C ARG A 16 -19.00 6.11 19.35
N LEU A 17 -19.66 5.52 20.36
CA LEU A 17 -19.05 5.25 21.66
C LEU A 17 -18.01 4.14 21.59
N VAL A 18 -18.31 3.06 20.87
CA VAL A 18 -17.38 1.96 20.59
C VAL A 18 -16.26 2.40 19.64
N ARG A 19 -16.52 3.40 18.78
CA ARG A 19 -15.58 3.90 17.78
C ARG A 19 -14.49 4.80 18.34
N PHE A 20 -14.77 5.55 19.41
CA PHE A 20 -13.81 6.42 20.07
C PHE A 20 -12.46 5.74 20.46
N PRO A 21 -12.45 4.59 21.16
CA PRO A 21 -11.20 3.92 21.50
C PRO A 21 -10.43 3.42 20.26
N PHE A 22 -11.12 3.06 19.18
CA PHE A 22 -10.46 2.62 17.95
C PHE A 22 -9.69 3.75 17.24
N HIS A 23 -10.17 4.99 17.34
CA HIS A 23 -9.44 6.17 16.87
C HIS A 23 -8.19 6.45 17.68
N LEU A 24 -8.30 6.36 19.01
CA LEU A 24 -7.15 6.51 19.89
C LEU A 24 -6.04 5.51 19.54
N VAL A 25 -6.43 4.29 19.20
CA VAL A 25 -5.50 3.25 18.76
C VAL A 25 -4.87 3.58 17.39
N ASP A 26 -5.64 4.05 16.39
CA ASP A 26 -5.10 4.42 15.06
C ASP A 26 -4.16 5.64 15.09
N ASP A 27 -4.50 6.65 15.91
CA ASP A 27 -3.80 7.94 15.95
C ASP A 27 -2.64 7.98 16.95
N VAL A 28 -2.72 7.23 18.05
CA VAL A 28 -1.72 7.29 19.14
C VAL A 28 -0.92 6.00 19.25
N VAL A 29 -1.57 4.83 19.22
CA VAL A 29 -0.88 3.56 19.51
C VAL A 29 -0.17 3.02 18.29
N LEU A 30 -0.84 2.97 17.15
CA LEU A 30 -0.26 2.39 15.93
C LEU A 30 0.97 3.15 15.42
N PRO A 31 1.04 4.49 15.43
CA PRO A 31 2.23 5.22 15.00
C PRO A 31 3.43 5.06 15.95
N VAL A 32 3.18 4.78 17.23
CA VAL A 32 4.24 4.57 18.24
C VAL A 32 4.83 3.17 18.15
N VAL A 33 3.99 2.16 17.83
CA VAL A 33 4.38 0.75 17.82
C VAL A 33 4.83 0.29 16.42
N PHE A 34 4.27 0.88 15.37
CA PHE A 34 4.48 0.45 14.00
C PHE A 34 4.87 1.61 13.10
N ASP A 35 5.88 1.34 12.26
CA ASP A 35 6.31 2.26 11.23
C ASP A 35 5.16 2.61 10.27
N GLU A 36 5.27 3.77 9.63
CA GLU A 36 4.15 4.33 8.87
C GLU A 36 3.66 3.38 7.76
N GLN A 37 4.59 2.58 7.21
CA GLN A 37 4.41 1.60 6.14
C GLN A 37 4.11 0.16 6.63
N ALA A 38 3.91 -0.06 7.93
CA ALA A 38 3.71 -1.40 8.46
C ALA A 38 2.41 -2.04 7.93
N PRO A 39 2.44 -3.33 7.52
CA PRO A 39 1.27 -4.03 6.99
C PRO A 39 0.13 -4.12 8.02
N VAL A 40 0.44 -4.15 9.31
CA VAL A 40 -0.52 -4.15 10.42
C VAL A 40 -1.34 -2.85 10.44
N ARG A 41 -0.68 -1.70 10.28
CA ARG A 41 -1.34 -0.38 10.23
C ARG A 41 -2.26 -0.22 9.03
N ARG A 42 -1.87 -0.81 7.90
CA ARG A 42 -2.71 -0.89 6.71
C ARG A 42 -3.93 -1.78 6.89
N ALA A 43 -3.77 -2.94 7.51
CA ALA A 43 -4.88 -3.85 7.78
C ALA A 43 -5.90 -3.21 8.74
N TYR A 44 -5.40 -2.52 9.77
CA TYR A 44 -6.22 -1.82 10.74
C TYR A 44 -7.01 -0.65 10.13
N GLY A 45 -6.36 0.19 9.31
CA GLY A 45 -7.06 1.27 8.58
C GLY A 45 -8.15 0.76 7.63
N LYS A 46 -7.93 -0.38 6.94
CA LYS A 46 -8.95 -1.02 6.09
C LYS A 46 -10.14 -1.55 6.91
N PHE A 47 -9.88 -2.12 8.08
CA PHE A 47 -10.91 -2.58 8.99
C PHE A 47 -11.80 -1.40 9.43
N LEU A 48 -11.20 -0.30 9.87
CA LEU A 48 -11.91 0.91 10.27
C LEU A 48 -12.77 1.51 9.14
N LEU A 49 -12.25 1.49 7.91
CA LEU A 49 -12.98 1.94 6.73
C LEU A 49 -14.22 1.07 6.46
N GLY A 50 -14.12 -0.25 6.65
CA GLY A 50 -15.24 -1.18 6.51
C GLY A 50 -16.33 -0.91 7.55
N CYS A 51 -15.95 -0.70 8.80
CA CYS A 51 -16.88 -0.36 9.88
C CYS A 51 -17.61 0.97 9.61
N ASP A 52 -16.88 2.02 9.18
CA ASP A 52 -17.49 3.31 8.89
C ASP A 52 -18.41 3.27 7.67
N GLY A 53 -18.03 2.50 6.64
CA GLY A 53 -18.88 2.27 5.46
C GLY A 53 -20.19 1.56 5.81
N ALA A 54 -20.11 0.54 6.67
CA ALA A 54 -21.29 -0.18 7.16
C ALA A 54 -22.17 0.73 8.03
N ALA A 55 -21.59 1.54 8.92
CA ALA A 55 -22.33 2.50 9.74
C ALA A 55 -22.99 3.60 8.88
N ALA A 56 -22.29 4.12 7.87
CA ALA A 56 -22.86 5.09 6.94
C ALA A 56 -24.05 4.49 6.16
N TYR A 57 -23.95 3.25 5.67
CA TYR A 57 -25.01 2.60 4.91
C TYR A 57 -26.21 2.18 5.77
N LEU A 58 -25.97 1.52 6.91
CA LEU A 58 -27.03 0.94 7.75
C LEU A 58 -27.67 1.96 8.68
N LEU A 59 -26.89 2.95 9.13
CA LEU A 59 -27.33 3.93 10.13
C LEU A 59 -27.56 5.32 9.53
N ALA A 60 -27.32 5.52 8.22
CA ALA A 60 -27.38 6.81 7.52
C ALA A 60 -26.48 7.89 8.16
N ASP A 61 -25.37 7.48 8.79
CA ASP A 61 -24.52 8.39 9.57
C ASP A 61 -23.60 9.23 8.68
N ASP A 62 -24.01 10.47 8.42
CA ASP A 62 -23.25 11.42 7.60
C ASP A 62 -21.84 11.68 8.14
N THR A 63 -21.65 11.65 9.46
CA THR A 63 -20.30 11.75 10.05
C THR A 63 -19.42 10.55 9.73
N ALA A 64 -19.98 9.33 9.64
CA ALA A 64 -19.24 8.16 9.22
C ALA A 64 -18.89 8.21 7.72
N ALA A 65 -19.75 8.82 6.89
CA ALA A 65 -19.50 9.03 5.47
C ALA A 65 -18.33 9.99 5.21
N VAL A 66 -18.30 11.14 5.90
CA VAL A 66 -17.18 12.10 5.83
C VAL A 66 -15.88 11.43 6.27
N HIS A 67 -15.94 10.61 7.32
CA HIS A 67 -14.76 9.93 7.84
C HIS A 67 -14.24 8.83 6.91
N ALA A 68 -15.12 8.05 6.29
CA ALA A 68 -14.76 7.09 5.26
C ALA A 68 -14.10 7.77 4.04
N ALA A 69 -14.54 8.99 3.68
CA ALA A 69 -13.91 9.78 2.63
C ALA A 69 -12.49 10.24 3.02
N PHE A 70 -12.30 10.69 4.27
CA PHE A 70 -10.98 11.05 4.80
C PHE A 70 -10.00 9.86 4.79
N LEU A 71 -10.43 8.69 5.28
CA LEU A 71 -9.63 7.47 5.28
C LEU A 71 -9.26 6.97 3.87
N ARG A 72 -10.17 7.15 2.89
CA ARG A 72 -9.88 6.91 1.47
C ARG A 72 -8.81 7.87 0.94
N GLY A 73 -8.90 9.15 1.28
CA GLY A 73 -7.90 10.15 0.92
C GLY A 73 -6.51 9.82 1.48
N ARG A 74 -6.43 9.46 2.77
CA ARG A 74 -5.18 9.02 3.41
C ARG A 74 -4.62 7.76 2.77
N SER A 75 -5.47 6.78 2.46
CA SER A 75 -5.05 5.55 1.77
C SER A 75 -4.56 5.82 0.35
N ALA A 76 -5.17 6.77 -0.37
CA ALA A 76 -4.75 7.18 -1.70
C ALA A 76 -3.41 7.92 -1.68
N ALA A 77 -3.20 8.84 -0.74
CA ALA A 77 -1.91 9.52 -0.54
C ALA A 77 -0.79 8.53 -0.18
N PHE A 78 -1.11 7.50 0.60
CA PHE A 78 -0.17 6.43 0.93
C PHE A 78 0.15 5.55 -0.28
N HIS A 79 -0.86 5.21 -1.08
CA HIS A 79 -0.66 4.50 -2.34
C HIS A 79 0.17 5.32 -3.32
N ASP A 80 -0.09 6.62 -3.45
CA ASP A 80 0.69 7.57 -4.25
C ASP A 80 2.16 7.62 -3.76
N ALA A 81 2.38 7.69 -2.45
CA ALA A 81 3.71 7.63 -1.85
C ALA A 81 4.43 6.31 -2.17
N ILE A 82 3.78 5.15 -2.00
CA ILE A 82 4.36 3.83 -2.34
C ILE A 82 4.65 3.74 -3.86
N THR A 83 3.76 4.23 -4.71
CA THR A 83 3.98 4.24 -6.17
C THR A 83 5.05 5.23 -6.62
N ARG A 84 5.32 6.28 -5.85
CA ARG A 84 6.46 7.20 -6.07
C ARG A 84 7.76 6.72 -5.44
N HIS A 85 7.73 5.81 -4.46
CA HIS A 85 8.91 5.25 -3.79
C HIS A 85 9.48 3.91 -4.32
N PRO A 86 9.18 3.39 -5.53
CA PRO A 86 9.78 2.14 -5.99
C PRO A 86 11.25 2.29 -6.44
N SER A 87 11.76 3.53 -6.58
CA SER A 87 13.11 3.76 -7.11
C SER A 87 14.23 3.26 -6.19
N SER A 88 14.11 3.40 -4.86
CA SER A 88 15.21 3.03 -3.95
C SER A 88 15.43 1.51 -3.89
N ILE A 89 14.36 0.71 -3.85
CA ILE A 89 14.44 -0.75 -3.78
C ILE A 89 14.84 -1.37 -5.13
N HIS A 90 14.41 -0.79 -6.25
CA HIS A 90 14.81 -1.28 -7.57
C HIS A 90 16.26 -0.91 -7.91
N THR A 91 16.76 0.24 -7.43
CA THR A 91 18.14 0.67 -7.72
C THR A 91 19.16 -0.35 -7.23
N GLU A 92 19.00 -0.88 -6.01
CA GLU A 92 19.93 -1.87 -5.47
C GLU A 92 19.87 -3.20 -6.25
N SER A 93 18.67 -3.66 -6.60
CA SER A 93 18.49 -4.87 -7.42
C SER A 93 19.03 -4.69 -8.84
N ASP A 94 18.86 -3.50 -9.43
CA ASP A 94 19.31 -3.16 -10.78
C ASP A 94 20.84 -3.11 -10.86
N VAL A 95 21.52 -2.62 -9.82
CA VAL A 95 22.98 -2.62 -9.72
C VAL A 95 23.52 -4.06 -9.65
N VAL A 96 22.89 -4.92 -8.85
CA VAL A 96 23.26 -6.35 -8.76
C VAL A 96 23.04 -7.05 -10.10
N MET A 97 21.89 -6.83 -10.75
CA MET A 97 21.58 -7.40 -12.07
C MET A 97 22.50 -6.89 -13.17
N MET A 98 22.90 -5.61 -13.13
CA MET A 98 23.91 -5.03 -14.03
C MET A 98 25.26 -5.72 -13.86
N HIS A 99 25.67 -5.99 -12.63
CA HIS A 99 26.92 -6.70 -12.35
C HIS A 99 26.89 -8.14 -12.88
N HIS A 100 25.80 -8.87 -12.65
CA HIS A 100 25.62 -10.21 -13.22
C HIS A 100 25.61 -10.20 -14.76
N ARG A 101 24.98 -9.19 -15.36
CA ARG A 101 24.93 -9.02 -16.82
C ARG A 101 26.32 -8.74 -17.41
N ALA A 102 27.13 -7.93 -16.74
CA ALA A 102 28.52 -7.67 -17.13
C ALA A 102 29.36 -8.96 -17.07
N ARG A 103 29.25 -9.71 -15.97
CA ARG A 103 29.97 -10.98 -15.78
C ARG A 103 29.55 -12.05 -16.78
N PHE A 104 28.26 -12.09 -17.15
CA PHE A 104 27.78 -13.00 -18.18
C PHE A 104 28.32 -12.62 -19.57
N ARG A 105 28.37 -11.31 -19.89
CA ARG A 105 28.97 -10.83 -21.15
C ARG A 105 30.44 -11.18 -21.24
N GLU A 106 31.21 -10.96 -20.18
CA GLU A 106 32.63 -11.29 -20.11
C GLU A 106 32.90 -12.78 -20.35
N ARG A 107 32.13 -13.66 -19.69
CA ARG A 107 32.22 -15.11 -19.92
C ARG A 107 31.89 -15.48 -21.36
N ARG A 108 30.88 -14.86 -21.97
CA ARG A 108 30.49 -15.14 -23.35
C ARG A 108 31.56 -14.68 -24.35
N SER A 109 32.21 -13.55 -24.09
CA SER A 109 33.33 -13.04 -24.88
C SER A 109 34.60 -13.90 -24.74
N ALA A 110 34.81 -14.54 -23.59
CA ALA A 110 35.93 -15.47 -23.38
C ALA A 110 35.72 -16.82 -24.08
N THR A 111 34.48 -17.31 -24.17
CA THR A 111 34.17 -18.60 -24.82
C THR A 111 34.08 -18.52 -26.34
N CYS A 112 33.74 -17.35 -26.90
CA CYS A 112 33.78 -17.08 -28.33
C CYS A 112 34.73 -15.90 -28.59
N PRO A 113 36.04 -16.13 -28.74
CA PRO A 113 36.91 -15.07 -29.22
C PRO A 113 36.40 -14.62 -30.60
N PRO A 114 36.44 -13.31 -30.92
CA PRO A 114 36.03 -12.83 -32.23
C PRO A 114 36.93 -13.51 -33.27
N GLY A 115 36.36 -14.50 -33.96
CA GLY A 115 37.07 -15.29 -34.94
C GLY A 115 37.61 -14.39 -36.02
N HIS A 116 38.93 -14.38 -36.17
CA HIS A 116 39.60 -13.81 -37.32
C HIS A 116 38.96 -14.37 -38.59
N SER A 117 38.25 -13.52 -39.32
CA SER A 117 37.69 -13.85 -40.63
C SER A 117 38.84 -14.05 -41.61
N THR A 118 39.44 -15.24 -41.63
CA THR A 118 40.30 -15.67 -42.73
C THR A 118 39.40 -16.05 -43.91
N THR A 119 39.00 -15.04 -44.67
CA THR A 119 38.38 -15.24 -45.98
C THR A 119 39.48 -15.69 -46.96
N ARG A 120 39.41 -16.95 -47.40
CA ARG A 120 40.29 -17.58 -48.41
C ARG A 120 40.34 -16.74 -49.71
N PRO A 121 41.48 -16.71 -50.43
CA PRO A 121 41.55 -16.05 -51.73
C PRO A 121 40.83 -16.89 -52.81
N PRO A 122 40.23 -16.23 -53.80
CA PRO A 122 39.54 -16.90 -54.91
C PRO A 122 40.53 -17.59 -55.85
N ARG A 123 40.13 -18.75 -56.37
CA ARG A 123 40.74 -19.41 -57.53
C ARG A 123 40.01 -19.01 -58.80
#